data_AF-A0A9Q9M745-F1
#
_entry.id   AF-A0A9Q9M745-F1
#
_cell.length_a   1.000
_cell.length_b   1.000
_cell.length_c   1.000
_cell.angle_alpha   90.00
_cell.angle_beta   90.00
_cell.angle_gamma   90.00
#
_symmetry.space_group_name_H-M   'P 1'
#
loop_
_entity.id
_entity.type
_entity.pdbx_description
1 polymer ?
#
loop_
_entity_poly.entity_id
_entity_poly.type
_entity_poly.pdbx_seq_one_letter_code
_entity_poly.pdbx_strand_id
1 'polypeptide(L)'
;MSKFELNLNEFGKVTGIGTHQYKAEQEQRLQAIIKVAVENYVPANVIPRARISPTIFSAELTIQQLKRLESDKHVASVSVSRKLRIVE
;
A
#
# COMPACT_ATOMS: atom_id res chain seq x y z
N MET A 1 5.82 -19.55 49.29
CA MET A 1 6.32 -20.29 48.12
C MET A 1 5.18 -21.14 47.60
N SER A 2 4.46 -20.66 46.58
CA SER A 2 3.25 -21.34 46.09
C SER A 2 3.58 -22.17 44.84
N LYS A 3 3.25 -23.44 44.92
CA LYS A 3 3.48 -24.51 43.94
C LYS A 3 2.35 -24.44 42.90
N PHE A 4 2.68 -24.25 41.62
CA PHE A 4 1.73 -24.32 40.52
C PHE A 4 1.69 -25.76 40.00
N GLU A 5 0.58 -26.45 40.21
CA GLU A 5 0.28 -27.72 39.53
C GLU A 5 -0.60 -27.42 38.31
N LEU A 6 -0.07 -27.65 37.12
CA LEU A 6 -0.80 -27.51 35.85
C LEU A 6 -1.60 -28.78 35.59
N ASN A 7 -2.92 -28.67 35.67
CA ASN A 7 -3.86 -29.70 35.25
C ASN A 7 -4.03 -29.62 33.72
N LEU A 8 -3.65 -30.68 33.00
CA LEU A 8 -3.55 -30.70 31.53
C LEU A 8 -4.87 -30.99 30.78
N ASN A 9 -6.02 -31.02 31.47
CA ASN A 9 -7.31 -31.40 30.86
C ASN A 9 -8.30 -30.25 30.62
N GLU A 10 -7.87 -28.99 30.67
CA GLU A 10 -8.72 -27.82 30.37
C GLU A 10 -8.19 -26.96 29.20
N PHE A 11 -7.63 -27.57 28.16
CA PHE A 11 -7.49 -26.89 26.86
C PHE A 11 -8.84 -26.80 26.15
N GLY A 12 -9.75 -26.01 26.71
CA GLY A 12 -10.80 -25.38 25.92
C GLY A 12 -10.10 -24.57 24.84
N LYS A 13 -10.45 -24.80 23.56
CA LYS A 13 -9.90 -24.06 22.42
C LYS A 13 -10.05 -22.57 22.70
N VAL A 14 -8.96 -21.91 23.06
CA VAL A 14 -8.84 -20.45 23.06
C VAL A 14 -8.90 -20.04 21.60
N THR A 15 -10.12 -19.90 21.11
CA THR A 15 -10.41 -19.23 19.85
C THR A 15 -10.10 -17.76 20.15
N GLY A 16 -8.85 -17.37 19.94
CA GLY A 16 -8.47 -15.96 19.99
C GLY A 16 -9.43 -15.24 19.06
N ILE A 17 -10.30 -14.41 19.64
CA ILE A 17 -11.15 -13.51 18.88
C ILE A 17 -10.22 -12.39 18.41
N GLY A 18 -9.38 -12.72 17.42
CA GLY A 18 -8.72 -11.72 16.62
C GLY A 18 -9.84 -11.00 15.88
N THR A 19 -10.26 -9.84 16.41
CA THR A 19 -10.96 -8.81 15.66
C THR A 19 -10.04 -8.30 14.56
N HIS A 20 -9.80 -9.14 13.54
CA HIS A 20 -9.43 -8.72 12.20
C HIS A 20 -10.71 -8.67 11.36
N GLN A 21 -11.63 -7.82 11.78
CA GLN A 21 -12.54 -7.21 10.84
C GLN A 21 -11.72 -6.23 9.99
N TYR A 22 -11.19 -6.66 8.85
CA TYR A 22 -11.13 -5.84 7.63
C TYR A 22 -11.20 -6.79 6.43
N LYS A 23 -12.47 -7.10 6.13
CA LYS A 23 -13.01 -7.76 4.96
C LYS A 23 -12.29 -7.32 3.68
N ALA A 24 -11.48 -8.23 3.13
CA ALA A 24 -11.16 -8.47 1.73
C ALA A 24 -11.60 -7.43 0.65
N GLU A 25 -11.11 -6.20 0.76
CA GLU A 25 -10.91 -5.30 -0.37
C GLU A 25 -9.47 -4.82 -0.28
N GLN A 26 -8.53 -5.75 -0.49
CA GLN A 26 -7.15 -5.37 -0.78
C GLN A 26 -7.20 -4.60 -2.10
N GLU A 27 -7.36 -3.29 -2.03
CA GLU A 27 -7.17 -2.40 -3.17
C GLU A 27 -5.81 -2.74 -3.76
N GLN A 28 -5.79 -3.36 -4.94
CA GLN A 28 -4.56 -3.72 -5.62
C GLN A 28 -3.72 -2.46 -5.78
N ARG A 29 -2.60 -2.41 -5.04
CA ARG A 29 -1.66 -1.29 -5.10
C ARG A 29 -0.70 -1.50 -6.24
N LEU A 30 -0.56 -0.48 -7.06
CA LEU A 30 0.31 -0.42 -8.21
C LEU A 30 1.47 0.53 -7.90
N GLN A 31 2.69 0.13 -8.25
CA GLN A 31 3.82 1.05 -8.24
C GLN A 31 3.78 1.87 -9.53
N ALA A 32 3.94 3.18 -9.40
CA ALA A 32 3.98 4.07 -10.54
C ALA A 32 5.05 5.14 -10.37
N ILE A 33 5.55 5.63 -11.51
CA ILE A 33 6.34 6.84 -11.63
C ILE A 33 5.40 7.96 -12.07
N ILE A 34 5.42 9.08 -11.35
CA ILE A 34 4.57 10.24 -11.57
C ILE A 34 5.47 11.41 -11.94
N LYS A 35 5.14 12.08 -13.05
CA LYS A 35 5.72 13.36 -13.45
C LYS A 35 4.70 14.46 -13.24
N VAL A 36 5.10 15.51 -12.52
CA VAL A 36 4.28 16.69 -12.25
C VAL A 36 4.80 17.90 -13.02
N ALA A 37 3.91 18.83 -13.34
CA ALA A 37 4.24 20.07 -14.04
C ALA A 37 4.86 21.12 -13.12
N VAL A 38 4.55 21.06 -11.82
CA VAL A 38 5.02 22.00 -10.80
C VAL A 38 6.03 21.31 -9.89
N GLU A 39 7.17 21.97 -9.65
CA GLU A 39 8.20 21.43 -8.78
C GLU A 39 7.67 21.18 -7.36
N ASN A 40 8.07 20.05 -6.77
CA ASN A 40 7.70 19.61 -5.43
C ASN A 40 6.20 19.41 -5.18
N TYR A 41 5.35 19.53 -6.20
CA TYR A 41 3.93 19.20 -6.10
C TYR A 41 3.75 17.71 -5.80
N VAL A 42 2.87 17.43 -4.84
CA VAL A 42 2.42 16.08 -4.49
C VAL A 42 0.89 16.09 -4.50
N PRO A 43 0.25 15.32 -5.40
CA PRO A 43 -1.20 15.21 -5.45
C PRO A 43 -1.80 14.72 -4.12
N ALA A 44 -3.01 15.17 -3.81
CA ALA A 44 -3.67 14.79 -2.57
C ALA A 44 -3.86 13.26 -2.46
N ASN A 45 -3.61 12.72 -1.26
CA ASN A 45 -3.66 11.28 -0.95
C ASN A 45 -2.60 10.43 -1.68
N VAL A 46 -1.56 11.04 -2.24
CA VAL A 46 -0.40 10.31 -2.77
C VAL A 46 0.77 10.47 -1.82
N ILE A 47 1.39 9.35 -1.45
CA ILE A 47 2.60 9.34 -0.62
C ILE A 47 3.78 8.95 -1.52
N PRO A 48 4.73 9.87 -1.77
CA PRO A 48 5.93 9.55 -2.51
C PRO A 48 6.76 8.49 -1.78
N ARG A 49 7.15 7.44 -2.50
CA ARG A 49 8.08 6.41 -2.01
C ARG A 49 9.53 6.86 -2.18
N ALA A 50 9.85 7.41 -3.34
CA ALA A 50 11.16 7.96 -3.63
C ALA A 50 11.03 9.12 -4.62
N ARG A 51 11.81 10.18 -4.41
CA ARG A 51 11.86 11.33 -5.31
C ARG A 51 13.06 11.18 -6.25
N ILE A 52 12.80 11.22 -7.55
CA ILE A 52 13.81 11.07 -8.61
C ILE A 52 14.32 12.46 -9.04
N SER A 53 13.43 13.45 -9.05
CA SER A 53 13.74 14.87 -9.28
C SER A 53 12.69 15.77 -8.62
N PRO A 54 12.83 17.11 -8.64
CA PRO A 54 11.78 18.02 -8.15
C PRO A 54 10.41 17.79 -8.81
N THR A 55 10.38 17.29 -10.05
CA THR A 55 9.16 17.06 -10.84
C THR A 55 8.82 15.60 -11.06
N ILE A 56 9.63 14.65 -10.59
CA ILE A 56 9.43 13.22 -10.83
C ILE A 56 9.61 12.44 -9.53
N PHE A 57 8.63 11.60 -9.18
CA PHE A 57 8.72 10.72 -8.03
C PHE A 57 7.99 9.41 -8.27
N SER A 58 8.32 8.39 -7.50
CA SER A 58 7.59 7.11 -7.47
C SER A 58 6.61 7.09 -6.30
N ALA A 59 5.49 6.41 -6.46
CA ALA A 59 4.48 6.21 -5.43
C ALA A 59 3.79 4.85 -5.59
N GLU A 60 3.14 4.41 -4.51
CA GLU A 60 2.18 3.31 -4.57
C GLU A 60 0.76 3.90 -4.61
N LEU A 61 -0.03 3.41 -5.56
CA LEU A 61 -1.33 3.97 -5.90
C LEU A 61 -2.37 2.86 -5.98
N THR A 62 -3.60 3.16 -5.59
CA THR A 62 -4.77 2.36 -5.94
C THR A 62 -5.23 2.71 -7.36
N ILE A 63 -6.04 1.84 -7.95
CA ILE A 63 -6.65 2.11 -9.27
C ILE A 63 -7.49 3.40 -9.25
N GLN A 64 -8.18 3.68 -8.14
CA GLN A 64 -8.97 4.91 -8.00
C GLN A 64 -8.08 6.16 -7.97
N GLN A 65 -6.95 6.10 -7.29
CA GLN A 65 -5.98 7.20 -7.25
C GLN A 65 -5.35 7.43 -8.62
N LEU A 66 -5.01 6.37 -9.36
CA LEU A 66 -4.49 6.48 -10.72
C LEU A 66 -5.44 7.27 -11.63
N LYS A 67 -6.73 6.93 -11.64
CA LYS A 67 -7.74 7.64 -12.44
C LYS A 67 -7.85 9.13 -12.07
N ARG A 68 -7.74 9.45 -10.78
CA ARG A 68 -7.75 10.85 -10.31
C ARG A 68 -6.50 11.60 -10.78
N LEU A 69 -5.33 10.95 -10.74
CA LEU A 69 -4.07 11.54 -11.19
C LEU A 69 -4.05 11.83 -12.69
N GLU A 70 -4.64 10.95 -13.50
CA GLU A 70 -4.79 11.18 -14.95
C GLU A 70 -5.66 12.41 -15.27
N SER A 71 -6.52 12.81 -14.33
CA SER A 71 -7.38 14.00 -14.47
C SER A 71 -6.81 15.25 -13.78
N ASP A 72 -5.67 15.14 -13.10
CA ASP A 72 -5.05 16.26 -12.38
C ASP A 72 -4.26 17.15 -13.36
N LYS A 73 -4.64 18.43 -13.45
CA LYS A 73 -3.99 19.43 -14.32
C LYS A 73 -2.50 19.65 -14.04
N HIS A 74 -2.04 19.30 -12.85
CA HIS A 74 -0.64 19.45 -12.45
C HIS A 74 0.16 18.15 -12.63
N VAL A 75 -0.49 17.05 -13.02
CA VAL A 75 0.17 15.80 -13.36
C VAL A 75 0.40 15.78 -14.86
N ALA A 76 1.66 15.74 -15.27
CA ALA A 76 2.03 15.69 -16.68
C ALA A 76 1.93 14.27 -17.24
N SER A 77 2.30 13.25 -16.44
CA SER A 77 2.14 11.85 -16.81
C SER A 77 2.21 10.91 -15.60
N VAL A 78 1.61 9.73 -15.75
CA VAL A 78 1.73 8.61 -14.83
C VAL A 78 2.14 7.36 -15.60
N SER A 79 3.10 6.59 -15.08
CA SER A 79 3.57 5.35 -15.68
C SER A 79 3.57 4.23 -14.66
N VAL A 80 2.68 3.25 -14.82
CA VAL A 80 2.59 2.08 -13.94
C VAL A 80 3.74 1.14 -14.21
N SER A 81 4.54 0.85 -13.18
CA SER A 81 5.64 -0.10 -13.23
C SER A 81 5.08 -1.53 -13.28
N ARG A 82 5.35 -2.23 -14.38
CA ARG A 82 5.06 -3.67 -14.49
C ARG A 82 6.29 -4.45 -14.05
N LYS A 83 6.08 -5.55 -13.31
CA LYS A 83 7.17 -6.50 -13.05
C LYS A 83 7.57 -7.15 -14.38
N LEU A 84 8.85 -7.02 -14.74
CA LEU A 84 9.42 -7.77 -15.86
C LEU A 84 9.33 -9.25 -15.51
N ARG A 85 8.76 -10.06 -16.41
CA ARG A 85 8.83 -11.52 -16.31
C ARG A 85 10.17 -11.94 -16.90
N ILE A 86 10.98 -12.63 -16.13
CA ILE A 86 12.18 -13.30 -16.66
C ILE A 86 11.66 -14.43 -17.54
N VAL A 87 12.11 -14.48 -18.78
CA VAL A 87 11.88 -15.60 -19.68
C VAL A 87 13.04 -16.57 -19.46
N GLU A 88 12.74 -17.79 -19.03
CA GLU A 88 13.70 -18.90 -18.92
C GLU A 88 13.94 -19.56 -20.27
#